data_AF-A0A5K0ZWF7-F1
#
_entry.id   AF-A0A5K0ZWF7-F1
#
_cell.length_a   1.000
_cell.length_b   1.000
_cell.length_c   1.000
_cell.angle_alpha   90.00
_cell.angle_beta   90.00
_cell.angle_gamma   90.00
#
_symmetry.space_group_name_H-M   'P 1'
#
loop_
_entity.id
_entity.type
_entity.pdbx_description
1 polymer ?
#
loop_
_entity_poly.entity_id
_entity_poly.type
_entity_poly.pdbx_seq_one_letter_code
_entity_poly.pdbx_strand_id
1 'polypeptide(L)'
;LFQYIQGANLNFSRIPMTAPVLTSIVPGSGPLYSSGYIVRFYLPTKFQETPPLPLPELDLQEEKWEGRCVAVRKFSGFARDSNIVKEAQSLATSLGRSPWANSTTFDEDKYAYSIAQYNSPFRFIGRTNEVWVDVVGPQGGCPTASSLSSY
;
A
#
# COMPACT_ATOMS: atom_id res chain seq x y z
N LEU A 1 -9.79 -4.29 -11.21
CA LEU A 1 -9.54 -5.06 -9.96
C LEU A 1 -10.75 -5.81 -9.41
N PHE A 2 -11.87 -5.15 -9.05
CA PHE A 2 -13.04 -5.85 -8.49
C PHE A 2 -13.62 -6.92 -9.45
N GLN A 3 -13.74 -6.62 -10.74
CA GLN A 3 -14.19 -7.58 -11.74
C GLN A 3 -13.31 -8.84 -11.79
N TYR A 4 -11.99 -8.67 -11.75
CA TYR A 4 -11.02 -9.78 -11.70
C TYR A 4 -11.26 -10.69 -10.49
N ILE A 5 -11.44 -10.09 -9.30
CA ILE A 5 -11.73 -10.80 -8.05
C ILE A 5 -13.06 -11.57 -8.15
N GLN A 6 -14.03 -11.03 -8.88
CA GLN A 6 -15.34 -11.65 -9.09
C GLN A 6 -15.39 -12.70 -10.21
N GLY A 7 -14.26 -13.01 -10.85
CA GLY A 7 -14.17 -14.07 -11.86
C GLY A 7 -13.92 -13.59 -13.28
N ALA A 8 -13.65 -12.30 -13.52
CA ALA A 8 -13.17 -11.82 -14.82
C ALA A 8 -11.68 -12.16 -15.00
N ASN A 9 -11.39 -13.45 -15.11
CA ASN A 9 -10.09 -14.04 -15.38
C ASN A 9 -10.31 -15.31 -16.22
N LEU A 10 -9.28 -15.82 -16.90
CA LEU A 10 -9.42 -16.92 -17.85
C LEU A 10 -10.01 -18.21 -17.25
N ASN A 11 -9.89 -18.39 -15.93
CA ASN A 11 -10.38 -19.58 -15.23
C ASN A 11 -11.72 -19.35 -14.52
N PHE A 12 -12.39 -18.21 -14.74
CA PHE A 12 -13.64 -17.82 -14.07
C PHE A 12 -13.60 -17.95 -12.54
N SER A 13 -12.40 -17.88 -11.96
CA SER A 13 -12.15 -18.19 -10.57
C SER A 13 -12.52 -17.00 -9.70
N ARG A 14 -13.37 -17.22 -8.70
CA ARG A 14 -13.65 -16.20 -7.67
C ARG A 14 -12.53 -16.19 -6.64
N ILE A 15 -11.97 -15.02 -6.41
CA ILE A 15 -10.88 -14.80 -5.47
C ILE A 15 -11.49 -14.20 -4.20
N PRO A 16 -11.28 -14.78 -3.01
CA PRO A 16 -11.70 -14.16 -1.76
C PRO A 16 -11.05 -12.79 -1.59
N MET A 17 -11.83 -11.78 -1.18
CA MET A 17 -11.31 -10.47 -0.81
C MET A 17 -10.31 -10.61 0.35
N THR A 18 -9.20 -9.89 0.26
CA THR A 18 -8.19 -9.75 1.31
C THR A 18 -8.13 -8.31 1.80
N ALA A 19 -7.42 -8.11 2.90
CA ALA A 19 -7.06 -6.80 3.41
C ALA A 19 -5.54 -6.76 3.66
N PRO A 20 -4.89 -5.61 3.47
CA PRO A 20 -5.46 -4.35 2.98
C PRO A 20 -5.56 -4.27 1.45
N VAL A 21 -6.40 -3.36 0.94
CA VAL A 21 -6.21 -2.80 -0.41
C VAL A 21 -5.21 -1.66 -0.31
N LEU A 22 -4.18 -1.67 -1.15
CA LEU A 22 -3.11 -0.68 -1.11
C LEU A 22 -3.24 0.29 -2.28
N THR A 23 -3.26 1.59 -2.01
CA THR A 23 -3.25 2.64 -3.03
C THR A 23 -1.97 3.45 -2.91
N SER A 24 -1.13 3.41 -3.93
CA SER A 24 0.13 4.17 -3.98
C SER A 24 -0.02 5.38 -4.86
N ILE A 25 0.54 6.51 -4.44
CA ILE A 25 0.43 7.79 -5.14
C ILE A 25 1.71 8.04 -5.92
N VAL A 26 1.58 8.22 -7.23
CA VAL A 26 2.68 8.48 -8.15
C VAL A 26 2.62 9.94 -8.61
N PRO A 27 3.46 10.83 -8.06
CA PRO A 27 3.45 12.24 -8.43
C PRO A 27 3.72 12.43 -9.93
N GLY A 28 3.01 13.36 -10.57
CA GLY A 28 3.26 13.74 -11.97
C GLY A 28 2.88 12.71 -13.04
N SER A 29 2.43 11.50 -12.67
CA SER A 29 2.05 10.46 -13.64
C SER A 29 0.59 10.55 -14.14
N GLY A 30 -0.15 11.57 -13.70
CA GLY A 30 -1.52 11.83 -14.12
C GLY A 30 -1.61 12.87 -15.25
N PRO A 31 -2.78 13.02 -15.90
CA PRO A 31 -3.00 14.06 -16.90
C PRO A 31 -2.71 15.45 -16.33
N LEU A 32 -2.18 16.35 -17.17
CA LEU A 32 -1.84 17.73 -16.76
C LEU A 32 -0.90 17.80 -15.55
N TYR A 33 0.03 16.86 -15.41
CA TYR A 33 0.98 16.76 -14.30
C TYR A 33 0.33 16.54 -12.92
N SER A 34 -0.91 16.04 -12.91
CA SER A 34 -1.55 15.58 -11.67
C SER A 34 -0.91 14.29 -11.16
N SER A 35 -1.28 13.85 -9.95
CA SER A 35 -0.83 12.55 -9.43
C SER A 35 -1.62 11.41 -10.07
N GLY A 36 -0.94 10.34 -10.46
CA GLY A 36 -1.58 9.06 -10.75
C GLY A 36 -1.60 8.16 -9.51
N TYR A 37 -2.31 7.03 -9.64
CA TYR A 37 -2.51 6.09 -8.55
C TYR A 37 -2.33 4.65 -9.03
N ILE A 38 -1.66 3.83 -8.22
CA ILE A 38 -1.57 2.39 -8.42
C ILE A 38 -2.35 1.71 -7.30
N VAL A 39 -3.40 0.97 -7.67
CA VAL A 39 -4.24 0.22 -6.72
C VAL A 39 -3.89 -1.25 -6.77
N ARG A 40 -3.52 -1.81 -5.63
CA ARG A 40 -3.05 -3.19 -5.48
C ARG A 40 -3.95 -3.98 -4.56
N PHE A 41 -4.12 -5.24 -4.90
CA PHE A 41 -4.85 -6.23 -4.12
C PHE A 41 -3.93 -7.39 -3.80
N TYR A 42 -3.86 -7.75 -2.53
CA TYR A 42 -3.06 -8.89 -2.10
C TYR A 42 -3.78 -10.20 -2.45
N LEU A 43 -3.13 -11.08 -3.22
CA LEU A 43 -3.71 -12.38 -3.53
C LEU A 43 -3.67 -13.31 -2.30
N PRO A 44 -4.76 -14.04 -1.98
CA PRO A 44 -4.70 -15.11 -0.98
C PRO A 44 -3.63 -16.14 -1.33
N THR A 45 -3.01 -16.76 -0.33
CA THR A 45 -1.89 -17.72 -0.49
C THR A 45 -2.14 -18.78 -1.57
N LYS A 46 -3.37 -19.31 -1.65
CA LYS A 46 -3.79 -20.28 -2.67
C LYS A 46 -3.53 -19.83 -4.11
N PHE A 47 -3.55 -18.52 -4.38
CA PHE A 47 -3.41 -17.93 -5.71
C PHE A 47 -2.05 -17.28 -5.94
N GLN A 48 -1.12 -17.31 -4.98
CA GLN A 48 0.17 -16.62 -5.11
C GLN A 48 1.15 -17.34 -6.03
N GLU A 49 1.18 -18.68 -6.01
CA GLU A 49 2.07 -19.45 -6.89
C GLU A 49 1.61 -19.43 -8.35
N THR A 50 0.31 -19.39 -8.58
CA THR A 50 -0.28 -19.36 -9.92
C THR A 50 -1.52 -18.47 -9.92
N PRO A 51 -1.35 -17.14 -10.03
CA PRO A 51 -2.46 -16.20 -10.13
C PRO A 51 -3.34 -16.51 -11.34
N PRO A 52 -4.68 -16.43 -11.23
CA PRO A 52 -5.55 -16.48 -12.41
C PRO A 52 -5.17 -15.35 -13.38
N LEU A 53 -5.03 -15.66 -14.67
CA LEU A 53 -4.67 -14.63 -15.65
C LEU A 53 -5.86 -13.68 -15.87
N PRO A 54 -5.70 -12.35 -15.70
CA PRO A 54 -6.79 -11.40 -15.93
C PRO A 54 -7.19 -11.38 -17.40
N LEU A 55 -8.43 -11.01 -17.68
CA LEU A 55 -8.84 -10.74 -19.07
C LEU A 55 -8.10 -9.50 -19.60
N PRO A 56 -7.68 -9.47 -20.88
CA PRO A 56 -6.89 -8.37 -21.45
C PRO A 56 -7.52 -6.98 -21.29
N GLU A 57 -8.85 -6.90 -21.26
CA GLU A 57 -9.58 -5.63 -21.17
C GLU A 57 -9.50 -4.99 -19.78
N LEU A 58 -9.03 -5.72 -18.76
CA LEU A 58 -8.92 -5.20 -17.39
C LEU A 58 -7.64 -4.42 -17.13
N ASP A 59 -6.66 -4.50 -18.04
CA ASP A 59 -5.34 -3.84 -17.92
C ASP A 59 -4.71 -4.03 -16.54
N LEU A 60 -4.70 -5.28 -16.05
CA LEU A 60 -4.12 -5.65 -14.77
C LEU A 60 -2.76 -6.29 -14.96
N GLN A 61 -1.81 -5.88 -14.13
CA GLN A 61 -0.47 -6.42 -14.09
C GLN A 61 -0.27 -7.23 -12.80
N GLU A 62 0.42 -8.37 -12.92
CA GLU A 62 0.93 -9.10 -11.77
C GLU A 62 2.17 -8.39 -11.24
N GLU A 63 2.26 -8.23 -9.92
CA GLU A 63 3.41 -7.66 -9.25
C GLU A 63 3.86 -8.60 -8.13
N LYS A 64 5.13 -9.00 -8.17
CA LYS A 64 5.76 -9.77 -7.10
C LYS A 64 6.50 -8.81 -6.19
N TRP A 65 6.12 -8.79 -4.92
CA TRP A 65 6.90 -8.09 -3.91
C TRP A 65 7.91 -9.03 -3.28
N GLU A 66 9.16 -8.61 -3.31
CA GLU A 66 10.20 -9.19 -2.46
C GLU A 66 10.09 -8.64 -1.02
N GLY A 67 10.86 -9.22 -0.10
CA GLY A 67 10.93 -8.73 1.27
C GLY A 67 11.40 -7.27 1.30
N ARG A 68 10.61 -6.39 1.92
CA ARG A 68 10.88 -4.95 1.98
C ARG A 68 10.53 -4.36 3.34
N CYS A 69 11.19 -3.26 3.68
CA CYS A 69 10.92 -2.52 4.90
C CYS A 69 10.02 -1.32 4.61
N VAL A 70 8.94 -1.23 5.37
CA VAL A 70 8.01 -0.12 5.31
C VAL A 70 7.89 0.53 6.68
N ALA A 71 7.99 1.84 6.72
CA ALA A 71 7.59 2.63 7.88
C ALA A 71 6.07 2.86 7.81
N VAL A 72 5.39 2.60 8.92
CA VAL A 72 3.93 2.59 8.97
C VAL A 72 3.41 3.58 9.99
N ARG A 73 2.39 4.36 9.61
CA ARG A 73 1.58 5.15 10.53
C ARG A 73 0.12 4.76 10.43
N LYS A 74 -0.45 4.29 11.53
CA LYS A 74 -1.87 3.96 11.64
C LYS A 74 -2.70 5.20 11.95
N PHE A 75 -3.88 5.30 11.32
CA PHE A 75 -4.86 6.36 11.56
C PHE A 75 -6.30 5.85 11.42
N SER A 76 -7.24 6.57 12.03
CA SER A 76 -8.66 6.22 12.05
C SER A 76 -9.49 7.05 11.06
N GLY A 77 -10.74 6.63 10.83
CA GLY A 77 -11.70 7.34 9.97
C GLY A 77 -11.58 6.94 8.50
N PHE A 78 -12.15 7.75 7.61
CA PHE A 78 -12.03 7.53 6.17
C PHE A 78 -10.70 8.09 5.66
N ALA A 79 -10.00 7.34 4.80
CA ALA A 79 -8.90 7.87 4.02
C ALA A 79 -9.47 8.77 2.91
N ARG A 80 -9.26 10.08 3.03
CA ARG A 80 -9.68 11.12 2.09
C ARG A 80 -8.48 11.98 1.73
N ASP A 81 -8.48 12.58 0.55
CA ASP A 81 -7.38 13.42 0.08
C ASP A 81 -7.01 14.53 1.08
N SER A 82 -8.00 15.06 1.80
CA SER A 82 -7.81 16.11 2.82
C SER A 82 -7.11 15.66 4.11
N ASN A 83 -7.07 14.36 4.42
CA ASN A 83 -6.43 13.84 5.63
C ASN A 83 -5.22 12.94 5.36
N ILE A 84 -5.19 12.18 4.25
CA ILE A 84 -4.07 11.27 3.96
C ILE A 84 -2.75 12.02 3.85
N VAL A 85 -2.75 13.23 3.28
CA VAL A 85 -1.56 14.08 3.17
C VAL A 85 -1.05 14.49 4.56
N LYS A 86 -1.96 14.78 5.50
CA LYS A 86 -1.60 15.15 6.88
C LYS A 86 -0.99 13.98 7.63
N GLU A 87 -1.55 12.78 7.46
CA GLU A 87 -1.01 11.56 8.06
C GLU A 87 0.35 11.20 7.46
N ALA A 88 0.53 11.35 6.14
CA ALA A 88 1.81 11.18 5.47
C ALA A 88 2.87 12.18 5.97
N GLN A 89 2.52 13.45 6.09
CA GLN A 89 3.41 14.47 6.66
C GLN A 89 3.78 14.17 8.12
N SER A 90 2.83 13.66 8.91
CA SER A 90 3.08 13.25 10.30
C SER A 90 4.02 12.05 10.39
N LEU A 91 3.89 11.08 9.47
CA LEU A 91 4.84 9.97 9.34
C LEU A 91 6.23 10.48 8.95
N ALA A 92 6.33 11.34 7.94
CA ALA A 92 7.61 11.92 7.50
C ALA A 92 8.31 12.70 8.63
N THR A 93 7.56 13.49 9.39
CA THR A 93 8.08 14.23 10.56
C THR A 93 8.59 13.28 11.64
N SER A 94 7.87 12.17 11.89
CA SER A 94 8.26 11.17 12.90
C SER A 94 9.53 10.42 12.45
N LEU A 95 9.61 10.06 11.17
CA LEU A 95 10.79 9.42 10.59
C LEU A 95 12.02 10.31 10.65
N GLY A 96 11.90 11.59 10.30
CA GLY A 96 12.98 12.57 10.35
C GLY A 96 13.55 12.83 11.76
N ARG A 97 12.82 12.45 12.81
CA ARG A 97 13.26 12.54 14.22
C ARG A 97 13.74 11.21 14.79
N SER A 98 13.78 10.17 13.98
CA SER A 98 14.17 8.83 14.39
C SER A 98 15.55 8.47 13.81
N PRO A 99 16.17 7.36 14.25
CA PRO A 99 17.38 6.83 13.61
C PRO A 99 17.21 6.52 12.11
N TRP A 100 15.98 6.48 11.59
CA TRP A 100 15.62 6.18 10.20
C TRP A 100 15.50 7.42 9.31
N ALA A 101 15.89 8.60 9.79
CA ALA A 101 15.74 9.86 9.05
C ALA A 101 16.35 9.83 7.65
N ASN A 102 17.47 9.12 7.48
CA ASN A 102 18.18 8.97 6.20
C ASN A 102 17.92 7.63 5.50
N SER A 103 16.92 6.88 5.96
CA SER A 103 16.62 5.54 5.45
C SER A 103 15.51 5.54 4.40
N THR A 104 14.86 6.66 4.12
CA THR A 104 13.79 6.71 3.10
C THR A 104 14.39 6.62 1.70
N THR A 105 13.91 5.68 0.90
CA THR A 105 14.22 5.64 -0.53
C THR A 105 13.21 6.52 -1.26
N PHE A 106 13.57 7.79 -1.50
CA PHE A 106 12.83 8.59 -2.46
C PHE A 106 13.47 8.37 -3.82
N ASP A 107 12.77 7.64 -4.68
CA ASP A 107 13.14 7.43 -6.06
C ASP A 107 12.09 8.20 -6.88
N GLU A 108 12.53 9.17 -7.68
CA GLU A 108 11.63 10.07 -8.42
C GLU A 108 10.73 9.30 -9.40
N ASP A 109 11.16 8.10 -9.82
CA ASP A 109 10.41 7.19 -10.67
C ASP A 109 9.45 6.27 -9.88
N LYS A 110 9.41 6.36 -8.54
CA LYS A 110 8.54 5.56 -7.66
C LYS A 110 7.41 6.38 -7.03
N TYR A 111 6.46 5.67 -6.43
CA TYR A 111 5.38 6.30 -5.67
C TYR A 111 5.91 7.00 -4.40
N ALA A 112 5.29 8.10 -4.01
CA ALA A 112 5.70 8.89 -2.84
C ALA A 112 5.35 8.21 -1.51
N TYR A 113 4.13 7.70 -1.40
CA TYR A 113 3.65 6.92 -0.25
C TYR A 113 2.47 6.05 -0.67
N SER A 114 2.12 5.10 0.20
CA SER A 114 0.98 4.20 -0.01
C SER A 114 -0.02 4.27 1.15
N ILE A 115 -1.30 4.08 0.83
CA ILE A 115 -2.40 4.02 1.80
C ILE A 115 -2.94 2.59 1.82
N ALA A 116 -2.81 1.93 2.97
CA ALA A 116 -3.38 0.60 3.20
C ALA A 116 -4.75 0.73 3.88
N GLN A 117 -5.79 0.27 3.20
CA GLN A 117 -7.17 0.31 3.67
C GLN A 117 -7.65 -1.10 4.04
N TYR A 118 -7.93 -1.33 5.32
CA TYR A 118 -8.28 -2.67 5.83
C TYR A 118 -9.78 -2.95 5.82
N ASN A 119 -10.60 -1.92 5.64
CA ASN A 119 -12.03 -2.01 5.87
C ASN A 119 -12.83 -1.81 4.59
N SER A 120 -13.89 -2.61 4.45
CA SER A 120 -14.92 -2.46 3.42
C SER A 120 -15.39 -1.00 3.31
N PRO A 121 -15.70 -0.50 2.10
CA PRO A 121 -16.30 0.82 1.89
C PRO A 121 -17.56 1.06 2.75
N PHE A 122 -18.30 0.00 3.06
CA PHE A 122 -19.55 0.06 3.85
C PHE A 122 -19.35 0.00 5.36
N ARG A 123 -18.12 -0.10 5.87
CA ARG A 123 -17.83 -0.04 7.32
C ARG A 123 -17.62 1.40 7.74
N PHE A 124 -18.59 2.00 8.45
CA PHE A 124 -18.52 3.42 8.81
C PHE A 124 -17.78 3.72 10.12
N ILE A 125 -17.75 2.80 11.09
CA ILE A 125 -17.14 2.99 12.42
C ILE A 125 -15.99 2.00 12.65
N GLY A 126 -15.00 2.39 13.46
CA GLY A 126 -13.87 1.54 13.83
C GLY A 126 -12.93 1.26 12.65
N ARG A 127 -12.81 2.22 11.74
CA ARG A 127 -11.94 2.08 10.56
C ARG A 127 -10.48 2.20 10.96
N THR A 128 -9.65 1.31 10.42
CA THR A 128 -8.19 1.32 10.49
C THR A 128 -7.64 1.48 9.09
N ASN A 129 -6.83 2.51 8.90
CA ASN A 129 -6.01 2.67 7.70
C ASN A 129 -4.58 2.96 8.13
N GLU A 130 -3.66 2.80 7.20
CA GLU A 130 -2.25 3.07 7.43
C GLU A 130 -1.64 3.84 6.26
N VAL A 131 -0.67 4.70 6.56
CA VAL A 131 0.24 5.31 5.58
C VAL A 131 1.57 4.58 5.63
N TRP A 132 2.08 4.18 4.47
CA TRP A 132 3.33 3.43 4.31
C TRP A 132 4.32 4.24 3.47
N VAL A 133 5.59 4.22 3.88
CA VAL A 133 6.74 4.72 3.12
C VAL A 133 7.83 3.65 3.13
N ASP A 134 8.44 3.37 1.99
CA ASP A 134 9.54 2.40 1.91
C ASP A 134 10.81 2.97 2.57
N VAL A 135 11.50 2.12 3.32
CA VAL A 135 12.77 2.44 3.98
C VAL A 135 13.81 1.36 3.71
N VAL A 136 15.09 1.74 3.70
CA VAL A 136 16.21 0.81 3.65
C VAL A 136 16.41 0.22 5.05
N GLY A 137 16.18 -1.08 5.19
CA GLY A 137 16.55 -1.82 6.39
C GLY A 137 18.08 -1.92 6.55
N PRO A 138 18.62 -1.98 7.79
CA PRO A 138 20.02 -2.34 8.00
C PRO A 138 20.29 -3.75 7.42
N GLN A 139 21.57 -4.04 7.12
CA GLN A 139 22.00 -5.35 6.63
C GLN A 139 21.63 -6.43 7.67
N GLY A 140 20.50 -7.11 7.49
CA GLY A 140 19.89 -7.99 8.49
C GLY A 140 18.35 -7.99 8.50
N GLY A 141 17.72 -7.06 7.77
CA GLY A 141 16.26 -6.98 7.63
C GLY A 141 15.61 -5.87 8.45
N CYS A 142 14.29 -5.78 8.38
CA CYS A 142 13.53 -4.74 9.09
C CYS A 142 13.34 -5.15 10.56
N PRO A 143 13.84 -4.39 11.54
CA PRO A 143 13.49 -4.65 12.94
C PRO A 143 11.99 -4.39 13.12
N THR A 144 11.29 -5.33 13.76
CA THR A 144 9.87 -5.16 14.09
C THR A 144 9.73 -4.06 15.16
N ALA A 145 8.78 -3.13 14.97
CA ALA A 145 8.58 -1.95 15.81
C ALA A 145 8.29 -2.24 17.31
N SER A 146 8.17 -3.51 17.69
CA SER A 146 8.04 -3.98 19.08
C SER A 146 9.26 -3.76 19.97
N SER A 147 10.41 -3.31 19.45
CA SER A 147 11.62 -3.10 20.26
C SER A 147 11.95 -1.64 20.60
N LEU A 148 11.09 -0.67 20.26
CA LEU A 148 11.26 0.71 20.72
C LEU A 148 10.41 0.90 21.97
N SER A 149 10.99 0.52 23.11
CA SER A 149 10.47 0.86 24.44
C SER A 149 10.24 2.37 24.52
N SER A 150 8.99 2.76 24.72
CA SER A 150 8.63 4.12 25.14
C SER A 150 9.03 4.32 26.60
N TYR A 151 9.75 5.40 26.89
CA TYR A 151 9.66 6.09 28.17
C TYR A 151 8.55 7.14 28.08
#